data_AF-A0A379TCD9-F1
#
_entry.id   AF-A0A379TCD9-F1
#
_cell.length_a   1.000
_cell.length_b   1.000
_cell.length_c   1.000
_cell.angle_alpha   90.00
_cell.angle_beta   90.00
_cell.angle_gamma   90.00
#
_symmetry.space_group_name_H-M   'P 1'
#
loop_
_entity.id
_entity.type
_entity.pdbx_description
1 polymer ?
#
loop_
_entity_poly.entity_id
_entity_poly.type
_entity_poly.pdbx_seq_one_letter_code
_entity_poly.pdbx_strand_id
1 'polypeptide(L)'
;MIPISASLLTALDFKPYQLHDQYEKTPIGGQLVFQRWHDGKANRDLMKVEYVYQSARQLRNAEALTLKSPAQRVTLELKGCPVGCERLLSA
;
A
#
# COMPACT_ATOMS: atom_id res chain seq x y z
N MET A 1 22.62 3.13 -1.07
CA MET A 1 21.69 2.96 0.06
C MET A 1 20.30 2.77 -0.55
N ILE A 2 19.83 1.52 -0.67
CA ILE A 2 18.47 1.25 -1.17
C ILE A 2 17.54 1.52 0.01
N PRO A 3 16.52 2.39 -0.12
CA PRO A 3 15.55 2.61 0.96
C PRO A 3 14.84 1.28 1.26
N ILE A 4 14.68 0.97 2.54
CA ILE A 4 14.20 -0.34 3.04
C ILE A 4 12.81 -0.71 2.44
N SER A 5 12.03 0.30 2.06
CA SER A 5 10.77 0.15 1.33
C SER A 5 10.93 -0.44 -0.07
N ALA A 6 11.95 -0.04 -0.83
CA ALA A 6 12.19 -0.56 -2.17
C ALA A 6 12.67 -2.02 -2.15
N SER A 7 13.47 -2.41 -1.15
CA SER A 7 13.89 -3.81 -0.98
C SER A 7 12.71 -4.71 -0.60
N LEU A 8 11.81 -4.26 0.27
CA LEU A 8 10.60 -5.02 0.64
C LEU A 8 9.66 -5.19 -0.55
N LEU A 9 9.42 -4.12 -1.31
CA LEU A 9 8.54 -4.16 -2.48
C LEU A 9 9.09 -5.07 -3.58
N THR A 10 10.41 -5.12 -3.74
CA THR A 10 11.07 -6.02 -4.69
C THR A 10 11.02 -7.47 -4.19
N ALA A 11 11.26 -7.70 -2.89
CA ALA A 11 11.25 -9.04 -2.30
C ALA A 11 9.87 -9.71 -2.35
N LEU A 12 8.80 -8.92 -2.22
CA LEU A 12 7.42 -9.40 -2.31
C LEU A 12 6.89 -9.46 -3.77
N ASP A 13 7.70 -9.07 -4.75
CA ASP A 13 7.37 -9.10 -6.18
C ASP A 13 6.03 -8.41 -6.52
N PHE A 14 5.87 -7.17 -6.08
CA PHE A 14 4.72 -6.35 -6.46
C PHE A 14 4.74 -6.03 -7.96
N LYS A 15 3.55 -5.91 -8.55
CA LYS A 15 3.39 -5.32 -9.88
C LYS A 15 3.84 -3.85 -9.85
N PRO A 16 4.31 -3.30 -10.99
CA PRO A 16 4.58 -1.88 -11.10
C PRO A 16 3.37 -1.06 -10.66
N TYR A 17 3.57 -0.12 -9.75
CA TYR A 17 2.53 0.76 -9.24
C TYR A 17 2.91 2.22 -9.53
N GLN A 18 1.90 3.08 -9.64
CA GLN A 18 2.08 4.51 -9.79
C GLN A 18 1.34 5.22 -8.66
N LEU A 19 2.05 6.11 -7.97
CA LEU A 19 1.47 6.95 -6.93
C LEU A 19 0.99 8.24 -7.60
N HIS A 20 -0.32 8.48 -7.58
CA HIS A 20 -0.88 9.74 -8.06
C HIS A 20 -0.53 10.88 -7.10
N ASP A 21 -0.42 12.10 -7.62
CA ASP A 21 -0.10 13.33 -6.88
C ASP A 21 1.23 13.28 -6.09
N GLN A 22 2.15 12.43 -6.53
CA GLN A 22 3.46 12.28 -5.93
C GLN A 22 4.55 12.04 -6.98
N TYR A 23 5.70 12.70 -6.81
CA TYR A 23 6.84 12.59 -7.72
C TYR A 23 7.78 11.45 -7.31
N GLU A 24 7.81 11.11 -6.02
CA GLU A 24 8.64 10.05 -5.47
C GLU A 24 7.96 8.68 -5.59
N LYS A 25 8.73 7.64 -5.94
CA LYS A 25 8.23 6.24 -5.91
C LYS A 25 8.03 5.70 -4.49
N THR A 26 8.75 6.29 -3.54
CA THR A 26 8.70 5.98 -2.11
C THR A 26 8.61 7.29 -1.31
N PRO A 27 7.42 7.91 -1.25
CA PRO A 27 7.24 9.22 -0.63
C PRO A 27 7.68 9.25 0.84
N ILE A 28 8.21 10.41 1.25
CA ILE A 28 8.46 10.74 2.65
C ILE A 28 7.17 10.58 3.46
N GLY A 29 7.23 9.83 4.56
CA GLY A 29 6.06 9.53 5.39
C GLY A 29 5.09 8.51 4.79
N GLY A 30 5.43 7.94 3.63
CA GLY A 30 4.68 6.86 3.01
C GLY A 30 4.73 5.57 3.82
N GLN A 31 3.59 4.91 3.98
CA GLN A 31 3.45 3.68 4.76
C GLN A 31 2.84 2.56 3.92
N LEU A 32 3.44 1.38 4.01
CA LEU A 32 2.87 0.13 3.49
C LEU A 32 2.00 -0.50 4.57
N VAL A 33 0.70 -0.58 4.31
CA VAL A 33 -0.29 -1.09 5.25
C VAL A 33 -0.77 -2.45 4.77
N PHE A 34 -0.42 -3.49 5.53
CA PHE A 34 -0.87 -4.86 5.33
C PHE A 34 -2.17 -5.08 6.12
N GLN A 35 -3.20 -5.56 5.44
CA GLN A 35 -4.51 -5.81 6.04
C GLN A 35 -4.90 -7.26 5.79
N ARG A 36 -5.25 -7.96 6.87
CA ARG A 36 -5.88 -9.27 6.81
C ARG A 36 -7.37 -9.10 7.09
N TRP A 37 -8.19 -9.54 6.15
CA TRP A 37 -9.64 -9.50 6.20
C TRP A 37 -10.18 -10.92 6.29
N HIS A 38 -11.21 -11.15 7.09
CA HIS A 38 -11.91 -12.43 7.13
C HIS A 38 -13.29 -12.25 6.49
N ASP A 39 -13.52 -12.90 5.35
CA ASP A 39 -14.82 -12.93 4.67
C ASP A 39 -15.67 -14.05 5.26
N GLY A 40 -16.53 -13.71 6.23
CA GLY A 40 -17.40 -14.69 6.89
C GLY A 40 -18.47 -15.32 5.98
N LYS A 41 -18.74 -14.76 4.79
CA LYS A 41 -19.69 -15.36 3.84
C LYS A 41 -19.06 -16.50 3.05
N ALA A 42 -17.81 -16.32 2.63
CA ALA A 42 -17.04 -17.33 1.91
C ALA A 42 -16.09 -18.13 2.82
N ASN A 43 -16.09 -17.83 4.12
CA ASN A 43 -15.22 -18.41 5.16
C ASN A 43 -13.73 -18.46 4.75
N ARG A 44 -13.22 -17.32 4.26
CA ARG A 44 -11.86 -17.22 3.75
C ARG A 44 -11.14 -15.99 4.28
N ASP A 45 -9.83 -16.11 4.43
CA ASP A 45 -8.96 -15.00 4.77
C ASP A 45 -8.41 -14.35 3.51
N LEU A 46 -8.54 -13.03 3.42
CA LEU A 46 -8.13 -12.21 2.31
C LEU A 46 -7.01 -11.29 2.76
N MET A 47 -6.06 -11.01 1.88
CA MET A 47 -5.03 -10.01 2.12
C MET A 47 -5.20 -8.81 1.20
N LYS A 48 -5.05 -7.62 1.76
CA LYS A 48 -4.97 -6.36 1.02
C LYS A 48 -3.75 -5.58 1.46
N VAL A 49 -2.98 -5.09 0.49
CA VAL A 49 -1.85 -4.18 0.73
C VAL A 49 -2.18 -2.83 0.16
N GLU A 50 -2.00 -1.78 0.95
CA GLU A 50 -2.16 -0.41 0.48
C GLU A 50 -0.91 0.41 0.77
N TYR A 51 -0.54 1.24 -0.19
CA TYR A 51 0.41 2.32 0.03
C TYR A 51 -0.38 3.56 0.45
N VAL A 52 -0.21 4.01 1.69
CA VAL A 52 -0.84 5.22 2.24
C VAL A 52 0.22 6.32 2.32
N TYR A 53 -0.06 7.48 1.73
CA TYR A 53 0.92 8.56 1.62
C TYR A 53 0.25 9.93 1.48
N GLN A 54 1.01 10.99 1.73
CA GLN A 54 0.57 12.36 1.46
C GLN A 54 0.96 12.79 0.04
N SER A 55 0.10 13.55 -0.63
CA SER A 55 0.45 14.17 -1.90
C SER A 55 1.53 15.25 -1.71
N ALA A 56 2.22 15.61 -2.78
CA ALA A 56 3.21 16.69 -2.75
C ALA A 56 2.60 18.01 -2.25
N ARG A 57 1.32 18.27 -2.54
CA ARG A 57 0.59 19.45 -2.06
C ARG A 57 0.28 19.34 -0.56
N GLN A 58 -0.20 18.19 -0.09
CA GLN A 58 -0.48 17.94 1.33
C GLN A 58 0.78 18.10 2.19
N LEU A 59 1.91 17.59 1.70
CA LEU A 59 3.22 17.76 2.36
C LEU A 59 3.65 19.23 2.38
N ARG A 60 3.57 19.91 1.23
CA ARG A 60 4.00 21.32 1.12
C ARG A 60 3.17 22.24 1.99
N ASN A 61 1.86 22.01 2.07
CA ASN A 61 0.92 22.88 2.78
C ASN A 61 0.71 22.48 4.25
N ALA A 62 1.34 21.40 4.72
CA ALA A 62 1.10 20.81 6.04
C ALA A 62 -0.40 20.61 6.33
N GLU A 63 -1.13 20.06 5.35
CA GLU A 63 -2.58 19.84 5.46
C GLU A 63 -2.91 18.81 6.56
N ALA A 64 -3.87 19.14 7.41
CA ALA A 64 -4.35 18.22 8.44
C ALA A 64 -5.13 17.06 7.81
N LEU A 65 -4.67 15.83 8.07
CA LEU A 65 -5.27 14.62 7.53
C LEU A 65 -6.41 14.14 8.43
N THR A 66 -7.59 13.94 7.84
CA THR A 66 -8.79 13.44 8.53
C THR A 66 -9.57 12.49 7.62
N LEU A 67 -10.62 11.84 8.13
CA LEU A 67 -11.50 11.03 7.27
C LEU A 67 -12.21 11.86 6.18
N LYS A 68 -12.37 13.19 6.38
CA LYS A 68 -12.94 14.10 5.38
C LYS A 68 -11.90 14.62 4.38
N SER A 69 -10.64 14.69 4.79
CA SER A 69 -9.49 15.06 3.95
C SER A 69 -8.40 13.98 4.10
N PRO A 70 -8.58 12.82 3.45
CA PRO A 70 -7.74 11.66 3.70
C PRO A 70 -6.36 11.79 3.05
N ALA A 71 -5.45 10.97 3.54
CA ALA A 71 -4.23 10.65 2.82
C ALA A 71 -4.54 9.94 1.50
N GLN A 72 -3.63 10.05 0.55
CA GLN A 72 -3.69 9.28 -0.69
C GLN A 72 -3.47 7.80 -0.40
N ARG A 73 -4.17 6.94 -1.15
CA ARG A 73 -4.09 5.48 -1.01
C ARG A 73 -4.03 4.84 -2.38
N VAL A 74 -3.11 3.90 -2.56
CA VAL A 74 -3.03 3.06 -3.76
C VAL A 74 -3.01 1.60 -3.30
N THR A 75 -3.92 0.79 -3.82
CA THR A 75 -3.89 -0.67 -3.56
C THR A 75 -2.78 -1.28 -4.41
N LEU A 76 -1.89 -2.03 -3.76
CA LEU A 76 -0.81 -2.74 -4.42
C LEU A 76 -1.23 -4.18 -4.72
N GLU A 77 -0.73 -4.70 -5.83
CA GLU A 77 -1.01 -6.08 -6.25
C GLU A 77 0.30 -6.87 -6.34
N LEU A 78 0.33 -8.06 -5.72
CA LEU A 78 1.45 -8.98 -5.80
C LEU A 78 1.35 -9.77 -7.12
N LYS A 79 2.45 -9.96 -7.84
CA LYS A 79 2.42 -10.76 -9.07
C LYS A 79 1.96 -12.21 -8.82
N GLY A 80 2.35 -12.78 -7.68
CA GLY A 80 1.99 -14.15 -7.29
C GLY A 80 0.64 -14.28 -6.57
N CYS A 81 -0.03 -13.17 -6.25
CA CYS A 81 -1.27 -13.18 -5.47
C CYS A 81 -2.15 -11.98 -5.89
N PRO A 82 -3.06 -12.17 -6.86
CA PRO A 82 -3.99 -11.13 -7.30
C PRO A 82 -4.80 -10.57 -6.13
N VAL A 83 -5.29 -9.33 -6.22
CA VAL A 83 -6.04 -8.70 -5.12
C VAL A 83 -7.22 -9.60 -4.69
N GLY A 84 -7.25 -10.01 -3.42
CA GLY A 84 -8.22 -10.98 -2.91
C GLY A 84 -7.75 -12.44 -2.90
N CYS A 85 -6.46 -12.70 -3.09
CA CYS A 85 -5.87 -14.03 -2.95
C CYS A 85 -5.62 -14.38 -1.46
N GLU A 86 -5.86 -15.65 -1.12
CA GLU A 86 -5.85 -16.19 0.25
C GLU A 86 -4.45 -16.52 0.77
N ARG A 87 -3.40 -16.19 0.01
CA ARG A 87 -2.14 -16.91 0.10
C ARG A 87 -0.97 -16.06 0.54
N LEU A 88 -0.95 -15.68 1.82
CA LEU A 88 0.28 -15.23 2.49
C LEU A 88 0.43 -15.73 3.94
N LEU A 89 -0.22 -16.84 4.31
CA LEU A 89 -0.04 -17.52 5.61
C LEU A 89 0.49 -18.97 5.50
N SER A 90 1.23 -19.29 4.44
CA SER A 90 2.05 -20.51 4.41
C SER A 90 3.53 -20.12 4.44
N ALA A 91 3.99 -19.65 5.60
CA ALA A 91 5.38 -19.65 6.02
C ALA A 91 5.46 -20.43 7.34
#